data_AF-I6FAE9-F1
#
_entry.id   AF-I6FAE9-F1
#
_cell.length_a   1.000
_cell.length_b   1.000
_cell.length_c   1.000
_cell.angle_alpha   90.00
_cell.angle_beta   90.00
_cell.angle_gamma   90.00
#
_symmetry.space_group_name_H-M   'P 1'
#
loop_
_entity.id
_entity.type
_entity.pdbx_description
1 polymer ?
#
loop_
_entity_poly.entity_id
_entity_poly.type
_entity_poly.pdbx_seq_one_letter_code
_entity_poly.pdbx_strand_id
1 'polypeptide(L)'
;MTLNAGTLDSTAGVLLSGDALSLTAGVVNNTSGQVVANGQIVANGLPGRNSLALNNQSGLIQGKGISINTAGQTLDNRGGTLNSLQELTVSTGAMDNRGGTVGAKTTADLSTTSLDNREGGRLVSEGELRLHTGGLQNSLGQIQSVGDILFDSVRGVVDNVSGLIRSGSAITLNALQFINRHTQNTGQGLEAQTIHITTQDLDNQEGSILADRALTVMADRTLSNNDGVLSSGATLSVSGRQLTFSNRDGVVKAGQSVSVDAGQLGGDGKLLSLGDMTLKSNTTFSNSGQTIANGNLTLSVNGDVSNTGSLLAGSRLDLNSIRLENTEKGEISAGQTWLNVTDTLLNRGLIDGKYTRLQANTLTNSGTGRIYGDAVGVSAATLNNLDENGVAATLAGRERVDLGVQTLNNRTHSLIYSAGDMHIGGMLDANGAATGKAGVLNNHSATIEAAGYLALSAGQINIHRKAPEINSRSTITPVPWRKPG
;
A
#
# COMPACT_ATOMS: atom_id res chain seq x y z
N MET A 1 35.39 -20.89 -37.09
CA MET A 1 34.65 -21.12 -38.36
C MET A 1 33.95 -19.83 -38.75
N THR A 2 33.97 -19.46 -40.03
CA THR A 2 33.26 -18.28 -40.53
C THR A 2 32.33 -18.69 -41.66
N LEU A 3 31.05 -18.32 -41.56
CA LEU A 3 30.01 -18.62 -42.55
C LEU A 3 29.36 -17.32 -43.03
N ASN A 4 29.35 -17.13 -44.35
CA ASN A 4 28.66 -16.03 -45.02
C ASN A 4 27.66 -16.62 -46.01
N ALA A 5 26.37 -16.43 -45.78
CA ALA A 5 25.32 -17.05 -46.59
C ALA A 5 24.12 -16.13 -46.78
N GLY A 6 23.36 -16.31 -47.87
CA GLY A 6 22.01 -15.73 -47.94
C GLY A 6 21.10 -16.38 -46.91
N THR A 7 21.09 -17.72 -46.90
CA THR A 7 20.37 -18.56 -45.95
C THR A 7 21.32 -19.62 -45.41
N LEU A 8 21.36 -19.77 -44.09
CA LEU A 8 21.91 -20.94 -43.42
C LEU A 8 20.75 -21.82 -42.97
N ASP A 9 20.69 -23.07 -43.43
CA ASP A 9 19.71 -24.06 -43.00
C ASP A 9 20.41 -25.21 -42.28
N SER A 10 20.02 -25.45 -41.05
CA SER A 10 20.48 -26.54 -40.18
C SER A 10 19.29 -27.32 -39.62
N THR A 11 18.13 -27.27 -40.29
CA THR A 11 16.90 -27.97 -39.90
C THR A 11 17.16 -29.46 -39.68
N ALA A 12 16.83 -29.97 -38.50
CA ALA A 12 17.10 -31.36 -38.07
C ALA A 12 18.58 -31.81 -38.19
N GLY A 13 19.50 -30.88 -38.44
CA GLY A 13 20.92 -31.11 -38.64
C GLY A 13 21.76 -30.58 -37.49
N VAL A 14 23.08 -30.69 -37.65
CA VAL A 14 24.06 -30.20 -36.68
C VAL A 14 25.11 -29.36 -37.40
N LEU A 15 25.26 -28.11 -36.98
CA LEU A 15 26.39 -27.24 -37.28
C LEU A 15 27.28 -27.17 -36.04
N LEU A 16 28.50 -27.73 -36.14
CA LEU A 16 29.46 -27.77 -35.04
C LEU A 16 30.72 -26.98 -35.37
N SER A 17 31.15 -26.10 -34.46
CA SER A 17 32.47 -25.48 -34.49
C SER A 17 33.30 -25.87 -33.26
N GLY A 18 34.51 -26.38 -33.49
CA GLY A 18 35.45 -26.71 -32.42
C GLY A 18 36.06 -25.50 -31.70
N ASP A 19 35.80 -24.28 -32.18
CA ASP A 19 36.23 -23.00 -31.63
C ASP A 19 35.10 -21.96 -31.83
N ALA A 20 35.39 -20.68 -32.05
CA ALA A 20 34.39 -19.66 -32.34
C ALA A 20 33.68 -19.86 -33.70
N LEU A 21 32.40 -19.50 -33.76
CA LEU A 21 31.56 -19.49 -34.95
C LEU A 21 31.13 -18.04 -35.25
N SER A 22 31.57 -17.50 -36.37
CA SER A 22 31.08 -16.23 -36.91
C SER A 22 30.10 -16.51 -38.05
N LEU A 23 28.86 -16.07 -37.91
CA LEU A 23 27.78 -16.25 -38.86
C LEU A 23 27.29 -14.88 -39.35
N THR A 24 27.38 -14.66 -40.65
CA THR A 24 26.74 -13.51 -41.30
C THR A 24 25.74 -14.05 -42.32
N ALA A 25 24.45 -13.88 -42.05
CA ALA A 25 23.40 -14.45 -42.88
C ALA A 25 22.17 -13.56 -43.02
N GLY A 26 21.44 -13.73 -44.12
CA GLY A 26 20.12 -13.11 -44.30
C GLY A 26 19.03 -13.83 -43.50
N VAL A 27 19.10 -15.16 -43.46
CA VAL A 27 18.20 -16.05 -42.71
C VAL A 27 19.02 -17.16 -42.07
N VAL A 28 18.66 -17.53 -40.84
CA VAL A 28 19.16 -18.73 -40.16
C VAL A 28 17.97 -19.57 -39.76
N ASN A 29 17.87 -20.77 -40.31
CA ASN A 29 16.86 -21.75 -39.95
C ASN A 29 17.51 -22.93 -39.22
N ASN A 30 17.30 -23.01 -37.92
CA ASN A 30 17.75 -24.08 -37.04
C ASN A 30 16.56 -24.86 -36.44
N THR A 31 15.46 -24.98 -37.20
CA THR A 31 14.26 -25.67 -36.70
C THR A 31 14.58 -27.13 -36.39
N SER A 32 14.34 -27.57 -35.15
CA SER A 32 14.71 -28.92 -34.67
C SER A 32 16.19 -29.28 -34.88
N GLY A 33 17.05 -28.29 -35.15
CA GLY A 33 18.47 -28.45 -35.45
C GLY A 33 19.36 -28.09 -34.26
N GLN A 34 20.68 -28.17 -34.47
CA GLN A 34 21.68 -27.77 -33.48
C GLN A 34 22.75 -26.89 -34.12
N VAL A 35 23.02 -25.73 -33.52
CA VAL A 35 24.18 -24.89 -33.81
C VAL A 35 25.02 -24.80 -32.54
N VAL A 36 26.19 -25.42 -32.54
CA VAL A 36 27.05 -25.53 -31.36
C VAL A 36 28.46 -25.03 -31.66
N ALA A 37 29.00 -24.22 -30.77
CA ALA A 37 30.40 -23.78 -30.82
C ALA A 37 31.08 -23.93 -29.46
N ASN A 38 32.31 -24.45 -29.43
CA ASN A 38 33.11 -24.48 -28.21
C ASN A 38 33.63 -23.08 -27.82
N GLY A 39 33.68 -22.15 -28.78
CA GLY A 39 34.02 -20.74 -28.58
C GLY A 39 32.78 -19.84 -28.60
N GLN A 40 32.99 -18.57 -28.91
CA GLN A 40 31.89 -17.60 -29.05
C GLN A 40 31.10 -17.84 -30.34
N ILE A 41 29.78 -17.72 -30.29
CA ILE A 41 28.92 -17.57 -31.47
C ILE A 41 28.65 -16.09 -31.66
N VAL A 42 28.96 -15.57 -32.84
CA VAL A 42 28.59 -14.22 -33.27
C VAL A 42 27.71 -14.36 -34.50
N ALA A 43 26.43 -13.99 -34.41
CA ALA A 43 25.47 -14.05 -35.51
C ALA A 43 24.98 -12.63 -35.86
N ASN A 44 25.28 -12.17 -37.08
CA ASN A 44 24.93 -10.84 -37.56
C ASN A 44 24.14 -10.91 -38.88
N GLY A 45 23.31 -9.90 -39.11
CA GLY A 45 22.73 -9.62 -40.43
C GLY A 45 23.77 -9.28 -41.49
N LEU A 46 23.36 -9.41 -42.76
CA LEU A 46 24.15 -8.95 -43.90
C LEU A 46 24.41 -7.44 -43.78
N PRO A 47 25.67 -6.96 -43.96
CA PRO A 47 26.00 -5.55 -43.88
C PRO A 47 25.12 -4.69 -44.79
N GLY A 48 24.60 -3.58 -44.24
CA GLY A 48 23.73 -2.65 -44.98
C GLY A 48 22.31 -3.17 -45.27
N ARG A 49 21.88 -4.28 -44.64
CA ARG A 49 20.53 -4.84 -44.79
C ARG A 49 19.91 -5.14 -43.42
N ASN A 50 18.62 -4.83 -43.26
CA ASN A 50 17.81 -5.30 -42.14
C ASN A 50 17.53 -6.79 -42.34
N SER A 51 18.37 -7.64 -41.78
CA SER A 51 18.43 -9.07 -42.10
C SER A 51 18.95 -9.88 -40.92
N LEU A 52 18.92 -11.20 -41.04
CA LEU A 52 19.01 -12.22 -39.99
C LEU A 52 17.68 -12.46 -39.28
N ALA A 53 16.67 -12.91 -40.04
CA ALA A 53 15.56 -13.63 -39.42
C ALA A 53 16.11 -14.96 -38.87
N LEU A 54 16.10 -15.12 -37.55
CA LEU A 54 16.68 -16.27 -36.87
C LEU A 54 15.55 -17.14 -36.32
N ASN A 55 15.40 -18.33 -36.89
CA ASN A 55 14.46 -19.34 -36.44
C ASN A 55 15.22 -20.47 -35.72
N ASN A 56 14.98 -20.59 -34.42
CA ASN A 56 15.48 -21.65 -33.54
C ASN A 56 14.33 -22.48 -32.94
N GLN A 57 13.19 -22.58 -33.62
CA GLN A 57 12.04 -23.33 -33.13
C GLN A 57 12.41 -24.79 -32.85
N SER A 58 12.14 -25.28 -31.64
CA SER A 58 12.52 -26.63 -31.18
C SER A 58 14.01 -26.98 -31.39
N GLY A 59 14.86 -25.98 -31.66
CA GLY A 59 16.27 -26.13 -31.96
C GLY A 59 17.16 -25.80 -30.76
N LEU A 60 18.45 -26.06 -30.90
CA LEU A 60 19.48 -25.70 -29.93
C LEU A 60 20.50 -24.75 -30.57
N ILE A 61 20.75 -23.62 -29.92
CA ILE A 61 21.94 -22.79 -30.17
C ILE A 61 22.73 -22.73 -28.86
N GLN A 62 23.97 -23.22 -28.88
CA GLN A 62 24.84 -23.22 -27.70
C GLN A 62 26.27 -22.78 -28.02
N GLY A 63 26.78 -21.83 -27.25
CA GLY A 63 28.14 -21.32 -27.37
C GLY A 63 28.79 -21.07 -26.01
N LYS A 64 30.11 -20.90 -26.00
CA LYS A 64 30.82 -20.42 -24.79
C LYS A 64 30.37 -19.01 -24.44
N GLY A 65 30.23 -18.14 -25.44
CA GLY A 65 29.54 -16.85 -25.36
C GLY A 65 28.67 -16.70 -26.60
N ILE A 66 27.61 -15.89 -26.55
CA ILE A 66 26.72 -15.69 -27.70
C ILE A 66 26.43 -14.20 -27.88
N SER A 67 26.62 -13.70 -29.09
CA SER A 67 26.21 -12.36 -29.52
C SER A 67 25.36 -12.47 -30.78
N ILE A 68 24.08 -12.10 -30.70
CA ILE A 68 23.15 -12.12 -31.84
C ILE A 68 22.68 -10.70 -32.13
N ASN A 69 22.79 -10.27 -33.38
CA ASN A 69 22.20 -9.04 -33.87
C ASN A 69 21.38 -9.31 -35.14
N THR A 70 20.05 -9.27 -35.01
CA THR A 70 19.12 -9.53 -36.13
C THR A 70 18.81 -8.28 -36.97
N ALA A 71 19.49 -7.16 -36.70
CA ALA A 71 19.27 -5.87 -37.37
C ALA A 71 17.77 -5.47 -37.46
N GLY A 72 17.02 -5.75 -36.39
CA GLY A 72 15.59 -5.46 -36.26
C GLY A 72 14.63 -6.54 -36.77
N GLN A 73 15.14 -7.65 -37.29
CA GLN A 73 14.32 -8.81 -37.68
C GLN A 73 13.92 -9.65 -36.45
N THR A 74 13.03 -10.62 -36.64
CA THR A 74 12.55 -11.49 -35.55
C THR A 74 13.57 -12.56 -35.18
N LEU A 75 13.67 -12.82 -33.87
CA LEU A 75 14.26 -14.02 -33.31
C LEU A 75 13.12 -14.91 -32.78
N ASP A 76 12.93 -16.09 -33.39
CA ASP A 76 11.92 -17.07 -33.00
C ASP A 76 12.60 -18.25 -32.30
N ASN A 77 12.41 -18.36 -30.99
CA ASN A 77 12.96 -19.41 -30.13
C ASN A 77 11.84 -20.28 -29.54
N ARG A 78 10.68 -20.38 -30.18
CA ARG A 78 9.56 -21.15 -29.62
C ARG A 78 9.90 -22.62 -29.45
N GLY A 79 9.72 -23.15 -28.25
CA GLY A 79 10.13 -24.52 -27.89
C GLY A 79 11.64 -24.79 -28.02
N GLY A 80 12.44 -23.79 -28.39
CA GLY A 80 13.87 -23.90 -28.62
C GLY A 80 14.70 -23.59 -27.39
N THR A 81 16.00 -23.79 -27.49
CA THR A 81 16.99 -23.45 -26.46
C THR A 81 18.08 -22.57 -27.04
N LEU A 82 18.27 -21.38 -26.44
CA LEU A 82 19.41 -20.49 -26.67
C LEU A 82 20.24 -20.43 -25.39
N ASN A 83 21.40 -21.08 -25.37
CA ASN A 83 22.18 -21.27 -24.14
C ASN A 83 23.61 -20.76 -24.28
N SER A 84 23.96 -19.71 -23.53
CA SER A 84 25.33 -19.21 -23.44
C SER A 84 25.99 -19.70 -22.14
N LEU A 85 27.16 -20.34 -22.26
CA LEU A 85 27.94 -20.79 -21.10
C LEU A 85 28.76 -19.65 -20.45
N GLN A 86 28.61 -18.42 -20.94
CA GLN A 86 29.16 -17.17 -20.38
C GLN A 86 28.12 -16.05 -20.60
N GLU A 87 28.50 -14.97 -21.30
CA GLU A 87 27.62 -13.83 -21.58
C GLU A 87 26.76 -14.11 -22.81
N LEU A 88 25.50 -13.71 -22.73
CA LEU A 88 24.56 -13.70 -23.84
C LEU A 88 24.18 -12.25 -24.13
N THR A 89 24.41 -11.80 -25.36
CA THR A 89 23.92 -10.52 -25.87
C THR A 89 23.00 -10.78 -27.06
N VAL A 90 21.79 -10.24 -27.02
CA VAL A 90 20.82 -10.32 -28.13
C VAL A 90 20.28 -8.93 -28.42
N SER A 91 20.45 -8.47 -29.64
CA SER A 91 19.81 -7.26 -30.17
C SER A 91 18.90 -7.66 -31.33
N THR A 92 17.59 -7.56 -31.13
CA THR A 92 16.60 -8.02 -32.11
C THR A 92 15.40 -7.10 -32.23
N GLY A 93 14.59 -7.29 -33.27
CA GLY A 93 13.25 -6.73 -33.34
C GLY A 93 12.34 -7.44 -32.33
N ALA A 94 11.35 -8.17 -32.82
CA ALA A 94 10.56 -9.04 -31.96
C ALA A 94 11.38 -10.27 -31.53
N MET A 95 11.14 -10.73 -30.30
CA MET A 95 11.64 -12.00 -29.78
C MET A 95 10.46 -12.84 -29.30
N ASP A 96 10.29 -14.03 -29.88
CA ASP A 96 9.27 -15.00 -29.47
C ASP A 96 9.96 -16.18 -28.77
N ASN A 97 9.79 -16.29 -27.46
CA ASN A 97 10.35 -17.33 -26.61
C ASN A 97 9.25 -18.22 -25.99
N ARG A 98 8.06 -18.30 -26.60
CA ARG A 98 6.97 -19.10 -26.04
C ARG A 98 7.34 -20.58 -25.95
N GLY A 99 7.20 -21.16 -24.77
CA GLY A 99 7.64 -22.53 -24.46
C GLY A 99 9.14 -22.79 -24.67
N GLY A 100 9.94 -21.76 -24.98
CA GLY A 100 11.37 -21.83 -25.20
C GLY A 100 12.19 -21.50 -23.95
N THR A 101 13.50 -21.71 -24.04
CA THR A 101 14.45 -21.34 -22.99
C THR A 101 15.57 -20.48 -23.55
N VAL A 102 15.89 -19.40 -22.85
CA VAL A 102 17.05 -18.55 -23.10
C VAL A 102 17.85 -18.46 -21.80
N GLY A 103 19.11 -18.84 -21.85
CA GLY A 103 19.97 -19.01 -20.68
C GLY A 103 21.34 -18.37 -20.85
N ALA A 104 21.85 -17.76 -19.78
CA ALA A 104 23.25 -17.34 -19.69
C ALA A 104 23.87 -17.73 -18.34
N LYS A 105 25.13 -18.14 -18.36
CA LYS A 105 25.89 -18.44 -17.13
C LYS A 105 26.38 -17.18 -16.40
N THR A 106 26.52 -16.07 -17.10
CA THR A 106 26.95 -14.80 -16.51
C THR A 106 25.88 -13.74 -16.75
N THR A 107 26.11 -12.76 -17.62
CA THR A 107 25.10 -11.76 -17.95
C THR A 107 24.26 -12.22 -19.15
N ALA A 108 22.96 -12.02 -19.08
CA ALA A 108 22.07 -12.00 -20.24
C ALA A 108 21.61 -10.57 -20.49
N ASP A 109 21.96 -10.01 -21.64
CA ASP A 109 21.58 -8.66 -22.08
C ASP A 109 20.74 -8.76 -23.35
N LEU A 110 19.43 -8.54 -23.21
CA LEU A 110 18.46 -8.67 -24.29
C LEU A 110 17.85 -7.30 -24.61
N SER A 111 18.11 -6.81 -25.82
CA SER A 111 17.51 -5.63 -26.40
C SER A 111 16.52 -6.02 -27.50
N THR A 112 15.24 -5.77 -27.29
CA THR A 112 14.15 -6.20 -28.20
C THR A 112 13.14 -5.07 -28.43
N THR A 113 12.45 -5.02 -29.56
CA THR A 113 11.28 -4.13 -29.68
C THR A 113 10.08 -4.65 -28.91
N SER A 114 9.95 -5.98 -28.82
CA SER A 114 8.94 -6.67 -28.03
C SER A 114 9.41 -8.09 -27.68
N LEU A 115 9.05 -8.57 -26.51
CA LEU A 115 9.44 -9.89 -26.02
C LEU A 115 8.20 -10.66 -25.56
N ASP A 116 7.97 -11.81 -26.16
CA ASP A 116 6.92 -12.77 -25.77
C ASP A 116 7.57 -13.99 -25.10
N ASN A 117 7.40 -14.10 -23.79
CA ASN A 117 7.89 -15.18 -22.94
C ASN A 117 6.74 -16.01 -22.33
N ARG A 118 5.56 -15.98 -22.95
CA ARG A 118 4.38 -16.71 -22.46
C ARG A 118 4.49 -18.22 -22.64
N GLU A 119 3.42 -18.94 -22.31
CA GLU A 119 3.26 -20.39 -22.59
C GLU A 119 4.41 -21.23 -21.99
N GLY A 120 4.86 -20.89 -20.78
CA GLY A 120 5.96 -21.58 -20.11
C GLY A 120 7.37 -21.19 -20.59
N GLY A 121 7.49 -20.10 -21.36
CA GLY A 121 8.78 -19.53 -21.75
C GLY A 121 9.67 -19.22 -20.53
N ARG A 122 10.98 -19.41 -20.69
CA ARG A 122 11.98 -19.25 -19.62
C ARG A 122 13.11 -18.35 -20.06
N LEU A 123 13.35 -17.28 -19.31
CA LEU A 123 14.58 -16.49 -19.37
C LEU A 123 15.34 -16.68 -18.06
N VAL A 124 16.59 -17.15 -18.13
CA VAL A 124 17.38 -17.50 -16.94
C VAL A 124 18.79 -16.93 -17.04
N SER A 125 19.27 -16.34 -15.95
CA SER A 125 20.66 -15.90 -15.80
C SER A 125 21.24 -16.38 -14.47
N GLU A 126 22.43 -16.98 -14.49
CA GLU A 126 23.21 -17.24 -13.26
C GLU A 126 23.96 -16.00 -12.75
N GLY A 127 24.01 -14.92 -13.54
CA GLY A 127 24.54 -13.61 -13.15
C GLY A 127 23.43 -12.56 -13.19
N GLU A 128 23.64 -11.47 -13.94
CA GLU A 128 22.64 -10.41 -14.12
C GLU A 128 21.76 -10.67 -15.35
N LEU A 129 20.50 -10.21 -15.31
CA LEU A 129 19.62 -10.19 -16.48
C LEU A 129 19.18 -8.74 -16.76
N ARG A 130 19.50 -8.25 -17.95
CA ARG A 130 19.06 -6.93 -18.45
C ARG A 130 18.11 -7.13 -19.61
N LEU A 131 16.93 -6.50 -19.50
CA LEU A 131 15.88 -6.54 -20.49
C LEU A 131 15.55 -5.11 -20.92
N HIS A 132 16.04 -4.73 -22.10
CA HIS A 132 15.71 -3.48 -22.76
C HIS A 132 14.62 -3.78 -23.79
N THR A 133 13.35 -3.52 -23.46
CA THR A 133 12.24 -3.86 -24.37
C THR A 133 11.15 -2.82 -24.46
N GLY A 134 10.59 -2.65 -25.66
CA GLY A 134 9.38 -1.85 -25.88
C GLY A 134 8.11 -2.46 -25.28
N GLY A 135 8.14 -3.73 -24.87
CA GLY A 135 7.07 -4.40 -24.16
C GLY A 135 7.40 -5.86 -23.85
N LEU A 136 6.88 -6.37 -22.74
CA LEU A 136 7.12 -7.72 -22.27
C LEU A 136 5.80 -8.42 -21.96
N GLN A 137 5.59 -9.59 -22.55
CA GLN A 137 4.54 -10.52 -22.19
C GLN A 137 5.15 -11.74 -21.49
N ASN A 138 4.96 -11.86 -20.18
CA ASN A 138 5.47 -12.95 -19.36
C ASN A 138 4.32 -13.77 -18.72
N SER A 139 3.11 -13.69 -19.26
CA SER A 139 1.96 -14.39 -18.70
C SER A 139 2.17 -15.92 -18.76
N LEU A 140 2.05 -16.62 -17.63
CA LEU A 140 2.42 -18.04 -17.46
C LEU A 140 3.90 -18.36 -17.81
N GLY A 141 4.74 -17.34 -17.95
CA GLY A 141 6.17 -17.43 -18.22
C GLY A 141 7.02 -17.29 -16.95
N GLN A 142 8.32 -17.48 -17.10
CA GLN A 142 9.29 -17.34 -16.00
C GLN A 142 10.49 -16.51 -16.44
N ILE A 143 10.85 -15.53 -15.62
CA ILE A 143 12.06 -14.72 -15.75
C ILE A 143 12.82 -14.82 -14.43
N GLN A 144 14.03 -15.35 -14.46
CA GLN A 144 14.79 -15.63 -13.24
C GLN A 144 16.26 -15.24 -13.37
N SER A 145 16.81 -14.69 -12.30
CA SER A 145 18.21 -14.29 -12.20
C SER A 145 18.73 -14.64 -10.81
N VAL A 146 19.94 -15.17 -10.70
CA VAL A 146 20.62 -15.32 -9.39
C VAL A 146 21.10 -13.96 -8.90
N GLY A 147 21.59 -13.11 -9.81
CA GLY A 147 21.94 -11.72 -9.54
C GLY A 147 20.76 -10.79 -9.79
N ASP A 148 21.06 -9.56 -10.18
CA ASP A 148 20.05 -8.51 -10.39
C ASP A 148 19.23 -8.76 -11.67
N ILE A 149 18.04 -8.16 -11.70
CA ILE A 149 17.24 -7.98 -12.91
C ILE A 149 17.00 -6.48 -13.12
N LEU A 150 17.32 -6.01 -14.32
CA LEU A 150 16.94 -4.69 -14.81
C LEU A 150 15.91 -4.84 -15.92
N PHE A 151 14.73 -4.24 -15.74
CA PHE A 151 13.79 -3.98 -16.82
C PHE A 151 13.84 -2.51 -17.20
N ASP A 152 14.18 -2.25 -18.45
CA ASP A 152 14.13 -0.94 -19.07
C ASP A 152 13.08 -0.96 -20.18
N SER A 153 11.84 -0.75 -19.76
CA SER A 153 10.63 -0.72 -20.61
C SER A 153 9.85 0.57 -20.38
N VAL A 154 10.55 1.69 -20.17
CA VAL A 154 9.97 2.99 -19.76
C VAL A 154 8.78 3.45 -20.63
N ARG A 155 8.70 3.01 -21.88
CA ARG A 155 7.61 3.33 -22.83
C ARG A 155 6.62 2.19 -23.07
N GLY A 156 6.82 1.05 -22.41
CA GLY A 156 6.17 -0.21 -22.67
C GLY A 156 5.39 -0.77 -21.48
N VAL A 157 4.62 -1.81 -21.77
CA VAL A 157 3.90 -2.60 -20.76
C VAL A 157 4.74 -3.80 -20.38
N VAL A 158 4.86 -4.06 -19.07
CA VAL A 158 5.35 -5.33 -18.53
C VAL A 158 4.14 -6.10 -17.99
N ASP A 159 3.76 -7.18 -18.67
CA ASP A 159 2.67 -8.08 -18.28
C ASP A 159 3.26 -9.35 -17.63
N ASN A 160 2.96 -9.55 -16.35
CA ASN A 160 3.34 -10.71 -15.56
C ASN A 160 2.11 -11.48 -15.05
N VAL A 161 1.00 -11.49 -15.79
CA VAL A 161 -0.24 -12.15 -15.35
C VAL A 161 -0.02 -13.65 -15.19
N SER A 162 -0.21 -14.18 -13.97
CA SER A 162 0.08 -15.60 -13.66
C SER A 162 1.53 -16.04 -13.98
N GLY A 163 2.45 -15.08 -14.17
CA GLY A 163 3.85 -15.31 -14.46
C GLY A 163 4.73 -15.19 -13.22
N LEU A 164 6.02 -15.50 -13.38
CA LEU A 164 7.04 -15.32 -12.36
C LEU A 164 8.16 -14.40 -12.87
N ILE A 165 8.53 -13.44 -12.03
CA ILE A 165 9.77 -12.69 -12.14
C ILE A 165 10.49 -12.79 -10.79
N ARG A 166 11.69 -13.40 -10.76
CA ARG A 166 12.45 -13.62 -9.53
C ARG A 166 13.92 -13.26 -9.68
N SER A 167 14.45 -12.49 -8.73
CA SER A 167 15.88 -12.21 -8.59
C SER A 167 16.37 -12.77 -7.26
N GLY A 168 17.60 -13.30 -7.23
CA GLY A 168 18.30 -13.62 -5.98
C GLY A 168 18.86 -12.40 -5.26
N SER A 169 18.86 -11.21 -5.88
CA SER A 169 19.41 -9.96 -5.35
C SER A 169 18.39 -8.82 -5.50
N ALA A 170 18.47 -7.99 -6.54
CA ALA A 170 17.59 -6.85 -6.74
C ALA A 170 16.80 -6.91 -8.05
N ILE A 171 15.58 -6.38 -8.04
CA ILE A 171 14.82 -6.05 -9.25
C ILE A 171 14.70 -4.55 -9.33
N THR A 172 15.11 -3.98 -10.47
CA THR A 172 14.79 -2.62 -10.87
C THR A 172 13.88 -2.67 -12.08
N LEU A 173 12.63 -2.26 -11.93
CA LEU A 173 11.61 -2.29 -12.97
C LEU A 173 11.21 -0.88 -13.36
N ASN A 174 11.57 -0.46 -14.57
CA ASN A 174 11.11 0.79 -15.16
C ASN A 174 10.15 0.47 -16.31
N ALA A 175 8.88 0.88 -16.18
CA ALA A 175 7.85 0.62 -17.18
C ALA A 175 6.93 1.82 -17.36
N LEU A 176 6.17 1.86 -18.47
CA LEU A 176 5.01 2.74 -18.55
C LEU A 176 3.88 2.19 -17.66
N GLN A 177 3.63 0.89 -17.79
CA GLN A 177 2.64 0.15 -17.01
C GLN A 177 3.20 -1.20 -16.58
N PHE A 178 2.95 -1.58 -15.34
CA PHE A 178 3.28 -2.90 -14.83
C PHE A 178 2.01 -3.62 -14.36
N ILE A 179 1.76 -4.80 -14.94
CA ILE A 179 0.59 -5.64 -14.65
C ILE A 179 1.09 -6.92 -13.98
N ASN A 180 0.77 -7.11 -12.71
CA ASN A 180 1.11 -8.28 -11.91
C ASN A 180 -0.14 -8.86 -11.26
N ARG A 181 -1.02 -9.46 -12.07
CA ARG A 181 -2.31 -10.00 -11.60
C ARG A 181 -2.34 -11.51 -11.53
N HIS A 182 -3.17 -12.03 -10.63
CA HIS A 182 -3.37 -13.47 -10.44
C HIS A 182 -2.05 -14.22 -10.21
N THR A 183 -1.20 -13.68 -9.33
CA THR A 183 0.16 -14.17 -9.08
C THR A 183 0.38 -14.62 -7.63
N GLN A 184 -0.68 -14.96 -6.91
CA GLN A 184 -0.61 -15.42 -5.53
C GLN A 184 -0.35 -16.93 -5.38
N ASN A 185 -0.32 -17.70 -6.47
CA ASN A 185 0.05 -19.11 -6.38
C ASN A 185 1.57 -19.28 -6.22
N THR A 186 1.99 -20.45 -5.75
CA THR A 186 3.40 -20.79 -5.61
C THR A 186 4.14 -20.67 -6.95
N GLY A 187 5.28 -19.98 -6.94
CA GLY A 187 6.09 -19.80 -8.14
C GLY A 187 5.50 -18.81 -9.14
N GLN A 188 4.72 -17.83 -8.67
CA GLN A 188 4.24 -16.69 -9.43
C GLN A 188 4.52 -15.38 -8.66
N GLY A 189 4.47 -14.25 -9.37
CA GLY A 189 4.60 -12.92 -8.79
C GLY A 189 5.95 -12.28 -9.04
N LEU A 190 6.27 -11.30 -8.22
CA LEU A 190 7.53 -10.58 -8.24
C LEU A 190 8.28 -10.80 -6.92
N GLU A 191 9.47 -11.39 -6.98
CA GLU A 191 10.23 -11.82 -5.79
C GLU A 191 11.71 -11.41 -5.87
N ALA A 192 12.23 -10.74 -4.84
CA ALA A 192 13.67 -10.43 -4.71
C ALA A 192 14.06 -10.06 -3.27
N GLN A 193 15.37 -9.86 -3.00
CA GLN A 193 15.75 -9.23 -1.73
C GLN A 193 15.34 -7.77 -1.69
N THR A 194 15.46 -7.07 -2.82
CA THR A 194 15.11 -5.65 -2.94
C THR A 194 14.41 -5.40 -4.26
N ILE A 195 13.29 -4.68 -4.22
CA ILE A 195 12.49 -4.37 -5.40
C ILE A 195 12.31 -2.86 -5.49
N HIS A 196 12.67 -2.28 -6.64
CA HIS A 196 12.38 -0.91 -7.00
C HIS A 196 11.52 -0.90 -8.27
N ILE A 197 10.32 -0.31 -8.19
CA ILE A 197 9.40 -0.18 -9.32
C ILE A 197 9.20 1.30 -9.60
N THR A 198 9.43 1.71 -10.84
CA THR A 198 9.09 3.04 -11.37
C THR A 198 8.13 2.85 -12.54
N THR A 199 6.89 3.36 -12.40
CA THR A 199 5.84 3.20 -13.42
C THR A 199 4.84 4.36 -13.41
N GLN A 200 4.01 4.49 -14.45
CA GLN A 200 2.84 5.37 -14.35
C GLN A 200 1.69 4.66 -13.65
N ASP A 201 1.41 3.43 -14.06
CA ASP A 201 0.35 2.59 -13.52
C ASP A 201 0.92 1.25 -13.04
N LEU A 202 0.54 0.82 -11.83
CA LEU A 202 0.78 -0.52 -11.30
C LEU A 202 -0.54 -1.19 -10.97
N ASP A 203 -0.78 -2.32 -11.62
CA ASP A 203 -1.92 -3.18 -11.36
C ASP A 203 -1.47 -4.49 -10.71
N ASN A 204 -1.61 -4.58 -9.39
CA ASN A 204 -1.27 -5.73 -8.56
C ASN A 204 -2.54 -6.43 -8.00
N GLN A 205 -3.66 -6.36 -8.72
CA GLN A 205 -4.91 -6.99 -8.27
C GLN A 205 -4.79 -8.52 -8.26
N GLU A 206 -5.16 -9.15 -7.14
CA GLU A 206 -4.92 -10.59 -6.89
C GLU A 206 -3.44 -10.98 -7.12
N GLY A 207 -2.54 -10.01 -6.99
CA GLY A 207 -1.12 -10.11 -7.27
C GLY A 207 -0.28 -10.31 -6.02
N SER A 208 0.98 -10.69 -6.22
CA SER A 208 1.98 -10.80 -5.16
C SER A 208 3.29 -10.11 -5.55
N ILE A 209 3.73 -9.15 -4.74
CA ILE A 209 5.04 -8.49 -4.81
C ILE A 209 5.71 -8.64 -3.45
N LEU A 210 6.79 -9.40 -3.39
CA LEU A 210 7.46 -9.83 -2.15
C LEU A 210 8.94 -9.45 -2.19
N ALA A 211 9.34 -8.56 -1.28
CA ALA A 211 10.75 -8.21 -1.08
C ALA A 211 11.26 -8.69 0.29
N ASP A 212 12.36 -9.42 0.36
CA ASP A 212 12.87 -9.89 1.67
C ASP A 212 13.38 -8.73 2.55
N ARG A 213 13.89 -7.66 1.94
CA ARG A 213 14.47 -6.51 2.66
C ARG A 213 13.75 -5.20 2.41
N ALA A 214 13.59 -4.80 1.15
CA ALA A 214 13.02 -3.48 0.84
C ALA A 214 12.19 -3.49 -0.43
N LEU A 215 10.98 -2.91 -0.35
CA LEU A 215 10.10 -2.66 -1.48
C LEU A 215 9.89 -1.16 -1.65
N THR A 216 10.27 -0.62 -2.80
CA THR A 216 10.00 0.77 -3.18
C THR A 216 9.15 0.80 -4.44
N VAL A 217 8.01 1.48 -4.38
CA VAL A 217 7.10 1.69 -5.52
C VAL A 217 6.94 3.18 -5.75
N MET A 218 7.41 3.64 -6.90
CA MET A 218 7.15 4.97 -7.45
C MET A 218 6.14 4.84 -8.58
N ALA A 219 4.90 5.24 -8.33
CA ALA A 219 3.81 5.20 -9.31
C ALA A 219 3.24 6.61 -9.50
N ASP A 220 3.20 7.11 -10.73
CA ASP A 220 2.78 8.50 -10.96
C ASP A 220 1.26 8.71 -10.86
N ARG A 221 0.48 7.74 -11.37
CA ARG A 221 -0.98 7.86 -11.52
C ARG A 221 -1.74 6.88 -10.65
N THR A 222 -1.59 5.58 -10.87
CA THR A 222 -2.42 4.57 -10.20
C THR A 222 -1.58 3.43 -9.63
N LEU A 223 -1.99 3.00 -8.44
CA LEU A 223 -1.56 1.75 -7.82
C LEU A 223 -2.82 1.01 -7.36
N SER A 224 -3.15 -0.09 -8.01
CA SER A 224 -4.25 -0.97 -7.61
C SER A 224 -3.68 -2.21 -6.95
N ASN A 225 -3.84 -2.31 -5.63
CA ASN A 225 -3.47 -3.49 -4.85
C ASN A 225 -4.71 -4.21 -4.30
N ASN A 226 -5.84 -4.15 -5.00
CA ASN A 226 -7.07 -4.76 -4.50
C ASN A 226 -6.93 -6.28 -4.48
N ASP A 227 -7.27 -6.92 -3.36
CA ASP A 227 -7.02 -8.35 -3.13
C ASP A 227 -5.54 -8.78 -3.33
N GLY A 228 -4.63 -7.82 -3.44
CA GLY A 228 -3.22 -8.03 -3.74
C GLY A 228 -2.34 -8.02 -2.49
N VAL A 229 -1.08 -8.39 -2.65
CA VAL A 229 -0.07 -8.34 -1.59
C VAL A 229 1.13 -7.52 -2.03
N LEU A 230 1.45 -6.48 -1.25
CA LEU A 230 2.74 -5.79 -1.24
C LEU A 230 3.41 -6.09 0.11
N SER A 231 4.54 -6.77 0.10
CA SER A 231 5.22 -7.20 1.33
C SER A 231 6.70 -6.89 1.30
N SER A 232 7.21 -6.41 2.43
CA SER A 232 8.64 -6.33 2.68
C SER A 232 9.04 -6.93 4.03
N GLY A 233 10.18 -7.60 4.13
CA GLY A 233 10.71 -8.05 5.41
C GLY A 233 11.25 -6.91 6.28
N ALA A 234 11.61 -5.75 5.72
CA ALA A 234 12.06 -4.59 6.49
C ALA A 234 11.26 -3.33 6.16
N THR A 235 11.49 -2.68 5.02
CA THR A 235 10.91 -1.38 4.69
C THR A 235 10.06 -1.42 3.42
N LEU A 236 8.86 -0.86 3.48
CA LEU A 236 7.98 -0.70 2.32
C LEU A 236 7.67 0.80 2.13
N SER A 237 8.00 1.33 0.95
CA SER A 237 7.71 2.71 0.57
C SER A 237 6.89 2.76 -0.72
N VAL A 238 5.79 3.52 -0.70
CA VAL A 238 4.99 3.85 -1.88
C VAL A 238 4.94 5.37 -2.02
N SER A 239 5.24 5.91 -3.19
CA SER A 239 5.19 7.35 -3.41
C SER A 239 4.71 7.74 -4.81
N GLY A 240 3.92 8.80 -4.89
CA GLY A 240 3.59 9.49 -6.13
C GLY A 240 2.68 10.69 -5.87
N ARG A 241 3.08 11.87 -6.38
CA ARG A 241 2.40 13.14 -6.02
C ARG A 241 0.92 13.17 -6.42
N GLN A 242 0.56 12.53 -7.53
CA GLN A 242 -0.82 12.42 -8.01
C GLN A 242 -1.35 10.98 -7.91
N LEU A 243 -0.67 10.14 -7.14
CA LEU A 243 -1.00 8.72 -7.04
C LEU A 243 -2.38 8.52 -6.39
N THR A 244 -3.27 7.84 -7.10
CA THR A 244 -4.43 7.19 -6.50
C THR A 244 -4.04 5.75 -6.15
N PHE A 245 -3.87 5.49 -4.86
CA PHE A 245 -3.56 4.16 -4.33
C PHE A 245 -4.83 3.52 -3.77
N SER A 246 -5.32 2.47 -4.43
CA SER A 246 -6.38 1.60 -3.95
C SER A 246 -5.82 0.34 -3.29
N ASN A 247 -6.24 0.05 -2.07
CA ASN A 247 -5.86 -1.14 -1.31
C ASN A 247 -7.09 -1.88 -0.75
N ARG A 248 -8.18 -1.98 -1.53
CA ARG A 248 -9.41 -2.65 -1.08
C ARG A 248 -9.15 -4.14 -0.90
N ASP A 249 -9.40 -4.66 0.31
CA ASP A 249 -9.16 -6.07 0.67
C ASP A 249 -7.70 -6.56 0.44
N GLY A 250 -6.80 -5.67 0.03
CA GLY A 250 -5.39 -5.93 -0.20
C GLY A 250 -4.56 -5.85 1.08
N VAL A 251 -3.33 -6.34 1.01
CA VAL A 251 -2.36 -6.32 2.11
C VAL A 251 -1.13 -5.53 1.71
N VAL A 252 -0.79 -4.53 2.52
CA VAL A 252 0.50 -3.84 2.53
C VAL A 252 1.15 -4.12 3.87
N LYS A 253 2.32 -4.75 3.89
CA LYS A 253 3.01 -5.07 5.15
C LYS A 253 4.51 -4.90 5.11
N ALA A 254 5.08 -4.47 6.23
CA ALA A 254 6.53 -4.39 6.42
C ALA A 254 6.97 -4.83 7.84
N GLY A 255 8.15 -5.42 7.94
CA GLY A 255 8.71 -5.87 9.23
C GLY A 255 9.34 -4.78 10.09
N GLN A 256 9.56 -3.56 9.55
CA GLN A 256 10.12 -2.43 10.30
C GLN A 256 9.31 -1.15 10.07
N SER A 257 9.04 -0.79 8.81
CA SER A 257 8.30 0.44 8.53
C SER A 257 7.52 0.42 7.22
N VAL A 258 6.33 1.02 7.25
CA VAL A 258 5.53 1.35 6.06
C VAL A 258 5.47 2.86 5.89
N SER A 259 5.83 3.35 4.70
CA SER A 259 5.69 4.76 4.31
C SER A 259 4.87 4.88 3.04
N VAL A 260 3.85 5.72 3.04
CA VAL A 260 3.03 6.01 1.85
C VAL A 260 2.86 7.52 1.69
N ASP A 261 3.17 8.04 0.50
CA ASP A 261 2.90 9.43 0.10
C ASP A 261 2.14 9.45 -1.22
N ALA A 262 0.84 9.72 -1.14
CA ALA A 262 -0.08 9.61 -2.28
C ALA A 262 -1.01 10.82 -2.41
N GLY A 263 -1.48 11.08 -3.64
CA GLY A 263 -2.56 12.03 -3.87
C GLY A 263 -3.86 11.61 -3.18
N GLN A 264 -4.16 10.32 -3.25
CA GLN A 264 -5.26 9.67 -2.55
C GLN A 264 -4.82 8.29 -2.09
N LEU A 265 -5.08 7.96 -0.82
CA LEU A 265 -4.80 6.66 -0.23
C LEU A 265 -6.10 5.99 0.25
N GLY A 266 -6.39 4.80 -0.26
CA GLY A 266 -7.42 3.90 0.29
C GLY A 266 -6.82 2.97 1.34
N GLY A 267 -7.43 2.91 2.53
CA GLY A 267 -7.10 2.02 3.63
C GLY A 267 -8.11 0.87 3.82
N ASP A 268 -8.95 0.59 2.82
CA ASP A 268 -10.05 -0.40 2.87
C ASP A 268 -9.57 -1.87 2.85
N GLY A 269 -8.35 -2.13 3.28
CA GLY A 269 -7.72 -3.46 3.37
C GLY A 269 -6.84 -3.52 4.60
N LYS A 270 -5.64 -4.09 4.49
CA LYS A 270 -4.66 -4.14 5.58
C LYS A 270 -3.44 -3.29 5.25
N LEU A 271 -3.15 -2.31 6.09
CA LEU A 271 -1.88 -1.59 6.16
C LEU A 271 -1.23 -1.97 7.49
N LEU A 272 -0.13 -2.72 7.46
CA LEU A 272 0.47 -3.33 8.66
C LEU A 272 1.97 -3.00 8.76
N SER A 273 2.42 -2.57 9.93
CA SER A 273 3.84 -2.42 10.23
C SER A 273 4.16 -3.04 11.57
N LEU A 274 5.20 -3.89 11.62
CA LEU A 274 5.75 -4.38 12.89
C LEU A 274 6.57 -3.31 13.64
N GLY A 275 6.79 -2.14 13.05
CA GLY A 275 7.33 -0.95 13.70
C GLY A 275 6.49 0.28 13.37
N ASP A 276 7.12 1.32 12.84
CA ASP A 276 6.47 2.61 12.58
C ASP A 276 5.70 2.63 11.25
N MET A 277 4.73 3.52 11.14
CA MET A 277 3.97 3.76 9.93
C MET A 277 3.77 5.26 9.69
N THR A 278 4.07 5.72 8.49
CA THR A 278 3.79 7.10 8.05
C THR A 278 2.93 7.07 6.79
N LEU A 279 1.74 7.64 6.87
CA LEU A 279 0.79 7.71 5.77
C LEU A 279 0.46 9.16 5.47
N LYS A 280 0.58 9.55 4.21
CA LYS A 280 0.21 10.88 3.71
C LYS A 280 -0.77 10.75 2.54
N SER A 281 -1.90 11.45 2.66
CA SER A 281 -2.90 11.59 1.60
C SER A 281 -3.18 13.07 1.36
N ASN A 282 -3.14 13.52 0.11
CA ASN A 282 -3.45 14.92 -0.21
C ASN A 282 -4.96 15.21 -0.25
N THR A 283 -5.80 14.18 -0.22
CA THR A 283 -7.26 14.30 -0.31
C THR A 283 -7.92 13.57 0.84
N THR A 284 -8.61 12.47 0.58
CA THR A 284 -9.31 11.69 1.61
C THR A 284 -8.53 10.45 2.02
N PHE A 285 -8.88 9.90 3.18
CA PHE A 285 -8.47 8.57 3.61
C PHE A 285 -9.67 7.84 4.20
N SER A 286 -10.06 6.73 3.55
CA SER A 286 -11.10 5.81 4.03
C SER A 286 -10.43 4.58 4.61
N ASN A 287 -10.73 4.25 5.86
CA ASN A 287 -10.29 3.03 6.51
C ASN A 287 -11.51 2.20 6.94
N SER A 288 -11.85 1.21 6.15
CA SER A 288 -12.80 0.14 6.53
C SER A 288 -12.13 -1.14 6.99
N GLY A 289 -10.81 -1.26 6.80
CA GLY A 289 -10.02 -2.41 7.21
C GLY A 289 -9.16 -2.17 8.45
N GLN A 290 -7.90 -2.55 8.37
CA GLN A 290 -6.94 -2.49 9.48
C GLN A 290 -5.72 -1.66 9.08
N THR A 291 -5.52 -0.54 9.75
CA THR A 291 -4.27 0.23 9.70
C THR A 291 -3.60 0.11 11.07
N ILE A 292 -2.53 -0.68 11.15
CA ILE A 292 -1.91 -1.06 12.42
C ILE A 292 -0.40 -0.86 12.34
N ALA A 293 0.13 -0.06 13.26
CA ALA A 293 1.56 0.07 13.52
C ALA A 293 1.88 -0.44 14.92
N ASN A 294 2.83 -1.36 15.09
CA ASN A 294 3.25 -1.77 16.44
C ASN A 294 4.08 -0.68 17.14
N GLY A 295 4.65 0.27 16.39
CA GLY A 295 5.32 1.47 16.88
C GLY A 295 4.41 2.69 16.86
N ASN A 296 4.86 3.75 16.20
CA ASN A 296 4.10 4.98 15.98
C ASN A 296 3.34 4.94 14.65
N LEU A 297 2.13 5.51 14.63
CA LEU A 297 1.37 5.77 13.41
C LEU A 297 1.25 7.28 13.22
N THR A 298 1.83 7.83 12.17
CA THR A 298 1.59 9.20 11.71
C THR A 298 0.70 9.16 10.47
N LEU A 299 -0.51 9.72 10.56
CA LEU A 299 -1.46 9.86 9.47
C LEU A 299 -1.71 11.35 9.19
N SER A 300 -1.24 11.84 8.04
CA SER A 300 -1.44 13.23 7.61
C SER A 300 -2.32 13.29 6.37
N VAL A 301 -3.50 13.89 6.50
CA VAL A 301 -4.50 13.92 5.44
C VAL A 301 -4.90 15.38 5.18
N ASN A 302 -4.66 15.89 3.98
CA ASN A 302 -5.08 17.25 3.58
C ASN A 302 -6.56 17.29 3.15
N GLY A 303 -7.41 16.61 3.91
CA GLY A 303 -8.84 16.45 3.64
C GLY A 303 -9.52 15.61 4.72
N ASP A 304 -10.51 14.82 4.34
CA ASP A 304 -11.34 14.08 5.29
C ASP A 304 -10.81 12.68 5.58
N VAL A 305 -10.97 12.26 6.84
CA VAL A 305 -10.76 10.88 7.27
C VAL A 305 -12.10 10.26 7.66
N SER A 306 -12.40 9.09 7.10
CA SER A 306 -13.50 8.24 7.57
C SER A 306 -12.95 6.92 8.08
N ASN A 307 -13.29 6.58 9.32
CA ASN A 307 -12.90 5.34 9.96
C ASN A 307 -14.12 4.49 10.31
N THR A 308 -14.19 3.32 9.69
CA THR A 308 -15.18 2.26 9.99
C THR A 308 -14.51 0.96 10.45
N GLY A 309 -13.18 0.88 10.36
CA GLY A 309 -12.35 -0.22 10.84
C GLY A 309 -11.43 0.19 11.99
N SER A 310 -10.20 -0.33 11.99
CA SER A 310 -9.22 -0.10 13.06
C SER A 310 -8.08 0.81 12.61
N LEU A 311 -7.82 1.88 13.37
CA LEU A 311 -6.62 2.71 13.31
C LEU A 311 -5.85 2.57 14.61
N LEU A 312 -4.81 1.74 14.61
CA LEU A 312 -4.12 1.32 15.83
C LEU A 312 -2.64 1.66 15.79
N ALA A 313 -2.10 2.09 16.93
CA ALA A 313 -0.65 2.20 17.14
C ALA A 313 -0.25 1.60 18.48
N GLY A 314 0.90 0.92 18.56
CA GLY A 314 1.39 0.41 19.84
C GLY A 314 1.85 1.51 20.79
N SER A 315 2.51 2.55 20.27
CA SER A 315 3.06 3.66 21.06
C SER A 315 2.21 4.93 20.93
N ARG A 316 2.26 5.61 19.79
CA ARG A 316 1.53 6.86 19.56
C ARG A 316 0.88 6.87 18.19
N LEU A 317 -0.35 7.36 18.14
CA LEU A 317 -1.08 7.68 16.93
C LEU A 317 -1.22 9.20 16.83
N ASP A 318 -0.62 9.78 15.80
CA ASP A 318 -0.75 11.17 15.41
C ASP A 318 -1.58 11.28 14.12
N LEU A 319 -2.77 11.85 14.22
CA LEU A 319 -3.67 12.05 13.08
C LEU A 319 -3.88 13.55 12.86
N ASN A 320 -3.61 14.01 11.63
CA ASN A 320 -3.94 15.36 11.18
C ASN A 320 -4.93 15.28 10.02
N SER A 321 -6.07 15.98 10.12
CA SER A 321 -7.06 16.04 9.05
C SER A 321 -7.89 17.34 9.07
N ILE A 322 -8.69 17.57 8.02
CA ILE A 322 -9.69 18.65 8.02
C ILE A 322 -10.92 18.22 8.81
N ARG A 323 -11.49 17.07 8.46
CA ARG A 323 -12.58 16.44 9.19
C ARG A 323 -12.23 14.99 9.52
N LEU A 324 -12.79 14.48 10.60
CA LEU A 324 -12.66 13.09 11.01
C LEU A 324 -14.04 12.56 11.40
N GLU A 325 -14.46 11.47 10.76
CA GLU A 325 -15.60 10.68 11.19
C GLU A 325 -15.10 9.30 11.66
N ASN A 326 -15.27 9.02 12.95
CA ASN A 326 -15.08 7.70 13.52
C ASN A 326 -16.46 7.07 13.75
N THR A 327 -16.89 6.18 12.86
CA THR A 327 -18.23 5.60 12.86
C THR A 327 -18.44 4.60 14.00
N GLU A 328 -19.65 4.07 14.17
CA GLU A 328 -20.01 3.13 15.27
C GLU A 328 -19.09 1.91 15.38
N LYS A 329 -18.58 1.41 14.24
CA LYS A 329 -17.64 0.28 14.18
C LYS A 329 -16.18 0.69 14.24
N GLY A 330 -15.92 1.99 14.08
CA GLY A 330 -14.58 2.54 14.04
C GLY A 330 -13.89 2.49 15.40
N GLU A 331 -12.63 2.10 15.38
CA GLU A 331 -11.72 2.15 16.53
C GLU A 331 -10.49 2.97 16.16
N ILE A 332 -10.15 3.92 17.04
CA ILE A 332 -8.90 4.67 17.00
C ILE A 332 -8.25 4.49 18.37
N SER A 333 -7.15 3.77 18.45
CA SER A 333 -6.54 3.43 19.75
C SER A 333 -5.03 3.32 19.70
N ALA A 334 -4.37 3.82 20.74
CA ALA A 334 -2.93 3.71 20.92
C ALA A 334 -2.50 3.91 22.38
N GLY A 335 -1.22 3.71 22.69
CA GLY A 335 -0.67 4.18 23.96
C GLY A 335 -0.92 5.70 24.17
N GLN A 336 -0.72 6.49 23.12
CA GLN A 336 -1.06 7.91 23.05
C GLN A 336 -1.86 8.19 21.78
N THR A 337 -3.07 8.70 21.91
CA THR A 337 -3.97 8.96 20.78
C THR A 337 -4.16 10.47 20.61
N TRP A 338 -3.47 11.05 19.63
CA TRP A 338 -3.45 12.49 19.39
C TRP A 338 -4.11 12.80 18.04
N LEU A 339 -5.28 13.43 18.11
CA LEU A 339 -6.08 13.77 16.93
C LEU A 339 -6.15 15.28 16.79
N ASN A 340 -5.58 15.81 15.71
CA ASN A 340 -5.60 17.22 15.36
C ASN A 340 -6.47 17.41 14.10
N VAL A 341 -7.72 17.77 14.31
CA VAL A 341 -8.74 17.94 13.27
C VAL A 341 -9.01 19.43 13.15
N THR A 342 -8.89 20.03 11.97
CA THR A 342 -9.00 21.51 11.88
C THR A 342 -10.44 22.01 11.93
N ASP A 343 -11.40 21.21 11.48
CA ASP A 343 -12.82 21.55 11.50
C ASP A 343 -13.62 20.62 12.44
N THR A 344 -14.17 19.53 11.92
CA THR A 344 -15.15 18.71 12.65
C THR A 344 -14.61 17.31 12.93
N LEU A 345 -14.62 16.93 14.21
CA LEU A 345 -14.42 15.56 14.68
C LEU A 345 -15.78 14.99 15.13
N LEU A 346 -16.31 14.01 14.40
CA LEU A 346 -17.50 13.25 14.76
C LEU A 346 -17.09 11.85 15.23
N ASN A 347 -17.40 11.53 16.48
CA ASN A 347 -17.17 10.21 17.06
C ASN A 347 -18.48 9.53 17.42
N ARG A 348 -18.68 8.34 16.84
CA ARG A 348 -19.71 7.36 17.18
C ARG A 348 -19.12 6.02 17.60
N GLY A 349 -17.83 5.80 17.33
CA GLY A 349 -17.08 4.60 17.68
C GLY A 349 -16.28 4.75 18.97
N LEU A 350 -15.14 4.05 19.01
CA LEU A 350 -14.17 4.13 20.10
C LEU A 350 -12.98 5.02 19.72
N ILE A 351 -12.67 5.97 20.59
CA ILE A 351 -11.37 6.65 20.63
C ILE A 351 -10.79 6.39 22.02
N ASP A 352 -9.63 5.73 22.08
CA ASP A 352 -9.03 5.31 23.35
C ASP A 352 -7.51 5.48 23.33
N GLY A 353 -6.93 5.53 24.52
CA GLY A 353 -5.51 5.41 24.72
C GLY A 353 -5.13 5.68 26.17
N LYS A 354 -3.87 5.43 26.55
CA LYS A 354 -3.42 5.85 27.89
C LYS A 354 -3.56 7.36 28.05
N TYR A 355 -3.17 8.10 27.00
CA TYR A 355 -3.38 9.54 26.90
C TYR A 355 -4.13 9.86 25.62
N THR A 356 -5.33 10.41 25.75
CA THR A 356 -6.16 10.79 24.61
C THR A 356 -6.22 12.31 24.53
N ARG A 357 -5.66 12.91 23.47
CA ARG A 357 -5.65 14.35 23.23
C ARG A 357 -6.34 14.68 21.92
N LEU A 358 -7.42 15.45 22.02
CA LEU A 358 -8.28 15.78 20.89
C LEU A 358 -8.29 17.29 20.68
N GLN A 359 -8.06 17.72 19.44
CA GLN A 359 -8.20 19.09 19.01
C GLN A 359 -9.13 19.15 17.80
N ALA A 360 -10.17 19.99 17.89
CA ALA A 360 -11.14 20.22 16.82
C ALA A 360 -11.71 21.64 16.90
N ASN A 361 -12.23 22.19 15.80
CA ASN A 361 -13.12 23.36 15.94
C ASN A 361 -14.44 22.91 16.60
N THR A 362 -15.06 21.87 16.05
CA THR A 362 -16.24 21.22 16.63
C THR A 362 -15.95 19.73 16.87
N LEU A 363 -16.03 19.30 18.13
CA LEU A 363 -15.98 17.90 18.51
C LEU A 363 -17.39 17.45 18.90
N THR A 364 -17.94 16.48 18.18
CA THR A 364 -19.20 15.82 18.53
C THR A 364 -18.96 14.36 18.84
N ASN A 365 -19.17 13.99 20.10
CA ASN A 365 -19.28 12.61 20.56
C ASN A 365 -20.78 12.30 20.72
N SER A 366 -21.30 11.33 19.96
CA SER A 366 -22.74 11.07 19.91
C SER A 366 -23.07 9.59 19.75
N GLY A 367 -24.27 9.20 20.19
CA GLY A 367 -24.75 7.82 20.09
C GLY A 367 -23.86 6.87 20.89
N THR A 368 -23.32 5.84 20.23
CA THR A 368 -22.39 4.85 20.84
C THR A 368 -20.97 5.40 21.06
N GLY A 369 -20.74 6.68 20.79
CA GLY A 369 -19.44 7.35 20.91
C GLY A 369 -18.83 7.22 22.30
N ARG A 370 -17.61 6.70 22.33
CA ARG A 370 -16.79 6.54 23.54
C ARG A 370 -15.43 7.20 23.34
N ILE A 371 -15.06 8.07 24.26
CA ILE A 371 -13.75 8.70 24.34
C ILE A 371 -13.14 8.37 25.70
N TYR A 372 -12.07 7.59 25.72
CA TYR A 372 -11.47 7.06 26.95
C TYR A 372 -9.97 7.35 27.08
N GLY A 373 -9.48 7.28 28.33
CA GLY A 373 -8.07 7.14 28.65
C GLY A 373 -7.74 7.28 30.14
N ASP A 374 -6.45 7.28 30.50
CA ASP A 374 -6.02 7.67 31.85
C ASP A 374 -6.20 9.17 32.00
N ALA A 375 -5.67 9.92 31.03
CA ALA A 375 -5.96 11.33 30.87
C ALA A 375 -6.66 11.56 29.53
N VAL A 376 -7.77 12.30 29.58
CA VAL A 376 -8.47 12.79 28.39
C VAL A 376 -8.38 14.31 28.34
N GLY A 377 -7.77 14.84 27.29
CA GLY A 377 -7.67 16.27 27.02
C GLY A 377 -8.45 16.64 25.76
N VAL A 378 -9.39 17.58 25.86
CA VAL A 378 -10.12 18.12 24.70
C VAL A 378 -9.89 19.62 24.57
N SER A 379 -9.46 20.07 23.40
CA SER A 379 -9.41 21.47 23.00
C SER A 379 -10.36 21.70 21.83
N ALA A 380 -11.48 22.40 22.05
CA ALA A 380 -12.42 22.69 20.99
C ALA A 380 -13.18 24.00 21.14
N ALA A 381 -13.58 24.64 20.04
CA ALA A 381 -14.51 25.77 20.15
C ALA A 381 -15.87 25.26 20.67
N THR A 382 -16.37 24.16 20.12
CA THR A 382 -17.57 23.49 20.62
C THR A 382 -17.31 22.02 20.90
N LEU A 383 -17.60 21.58 22.12
CA LEU A 383 -17.65 20.17 22.50
C LEU A 383 -19.12 19.78 22.73
N ASN A 384 -19.61 18.86 21.90
CA ASN A 384 -20.92 18.25 22.02
C ASN A 384 -20.75 16.80 22.49
N ASN A 385 -21.32 16.47 23.64
CA ASN A 385 -21.47 15.11 24.14
C ASN A 385 -22.96 14.81 24.24
N LEU A 386 -23.49 14.15 23.22
CA LEU A 386 -24.91 14.11 22.92
C LEU A 386 -25.44 12.68 22.91
N ASP A 387 -26.71 12.54 23.21
CA ASP A 387 -27.42 11.34 22.82
C ASP A 387 -27.65 11.33 21.31
N GLU A 388 -27.77 10.12 20.76
CA GLU A 388 -28.34 9.92 19.44
C GLU A 388 -29.14 8.63 19.45
N ASN A 389 -30.37 8.68 18.91
CA ASN A 389 -31.27 7.53 18.85
C ASN A 389 -31.48 6.83 20.23
N GLY A 390 -31.44 7.61 21.31
CA GLY A 390 -31.61 7.11 22.68
C GLY A 390 -30.36 6.49 23.31
N VAL A 391 -29.22 6.47 22.62
CA VAL A 391 -27.93 6.03 23.16
C VAL A 391 -27.10 7.26 23.52
N ALA A 392 -26.65 7.30 24.76
CA ALA A 392 -25.92 8.44 25.31
C ALA A 392 -24.40 8.23 25.20
N ALA A 393 -23.70 9.25 24.69
CA ALA A 393 -22.27 9.17 24.49
C ALA A 393 -21.49 9.34 25.82
N THR A 394 -20.30 8.74 25.88
CA THR A 394 -19.43 8.78 27.06
C THR A 394 -18.07 9.37 26.75
N LEU A 395 -17.62 10.30 27.57
CA LEU A 395 -16.23 10.74 27.68
C LEU A 395 -15.74 10.45 29.10
N ALA A 396 -14.67 9.67 29.27
CA ALA A 396 -14.21 9.30 30.60
C ALA A 396 -12.68 9.20 30.73
N GLY A 397 -12.14 9.75 31.83
CA GLY A 397 -10.74 9.61 32.23
C GLY A 397 -10.59 8.79 33.52
N ARG A 398 -9.58 7.92 33.62
CA ARG A 398 -9.28 7.18 34.86
C ARG A 398 -8.57 8.02 35.92
N GLU A 399 -7.70 8.93 35.49
CA GLU A 399 -6.90 9.79 36.37
C GLU A 399 -7.33 11.25 36.24
N ARG A 400 -7.59 11.73 35.01
CA ARG A 400 -8.00 13.12 34.80
C ARG A 400 -8.79 13.35 33.51
N VAL A 401 -9.63 14.37 33.52
CA VAL A 401 -10.27 14.95 32.34
C VAL A 401 -10.02 16.46 32.30
N ASP A 402 -9.49 16.96 31.19
CA ASP A 402 -9.23 18.38 30.97
C ASP A 402 -9.94 18.87 29.71
N LEU A 403 -10.86 19.80 29.88
CA LEU A 403 -11.67 20.37 28.81
C LEU A 403 -11.34 21.86 28.65
N GLY A 404 -10.68 22.21 27.55
CA GLY A 404 -10.48 23.58 27.11
C GLY A 404 -11.46 23.93 26.00
N VAL A 405 -12.60 24.53 26.35
CA VAL A 405 -13.72 24.70 25.40
C VAL A 405 -14.43 26.04 25.51
N GLN A 406 -14.94 26.57 24.39
CA GLN A 406 -15.78 27.77 24.43
C GLN A 406 -17.24 27.44 24.71
N THR A 407 -17.77 26.41 24.06
CA THR A 407 -19.12 25.88 24.33
C THR A 407 -19.03 24.40 24.68
N LEU A 408 -19.56 24.02 25.84
CA LEU A 408 -19.75 22.63 26.24
C LEU A 408 -21.23 22.29 26.24
N ASN A 409 -21.66 21.33 25.44
CA ASN A 409 -23.01 20.80 25.42
C ASN A 409 -22.99 19.33 25.85
N ASN A 410 -23.40 19.05 27.09
CA ASN A 410 -23.64 17.69 27.57
C ASN A 410 -25.15 17.48 27.71
N ARG A 411 -25.73 16.55 26.94
CA ARG A 411 -27.19 16.41 26.84
C ARG A 411 -27.66 14.98 26.99
N THR A 412 -28.86 14.83 27.58
CA THR A 412 -29.68 13.61 27.62
C THR A 412 -28.90 12.35 28.00
N HIS A 413 -28.70 12.14 29.30
CA HIS A 413 -27.99 10.99 29.88
C HIS A 413 -26.53 10.81 29.45
N SER A 414 -25.99 11.69 28.59
CA SER A 414 -24.58 11.63 28.22
C SER A 414 -23.68 11.87 29.43
N LEU A 415 -22.56 11.17 29.46
CA LEU A 415 -21.65 11.12 30.60
C LEU A 415 -20.32 11.76 30.24
N ILE A 416 -19.91 12.74 31.04
CA ILE A 416 -18.53 13.20 31.14
C ILE A 416 -18.06 12.84 32.54
N TYR A 417 -17.08 11.94 32.64
CA TYR A 417 -16.67 11.36 33.91
C TYR A 417 -15.16 11.40 34.12
N SER A 418 -14.71 11.65 35.34
CA SER A 418 -13.34 11.40 35.76
C SER A 418 -13.33 10.57 37.04
N ALA A 419 -12.59 9.46 37.08
CA ALA A 419 -12.34 8.75 38.34
C ALA A 419 -11.28 9.45 39.22
N GLY A 420 -10.59 10.45 38.67
CA GLY A 420 -9.77 11.39 39.43
C GLY A 420 -10.27 12.82 39.22
N ASP A 421 -9.37 13.72 38.85
CA ASP A 421 -9.67 15.14 38.77
C ASP A 421 -10.32 15.53 37.44
N MET A 422 -11.11 16.59 37.43
CA MET A 422 -11.69 17.16 36.22
C MET A 422 -11.51 18.67 36.21
N HIS A 423 -10.99 19.21 35.11
CA HIS A 423 -10.81 20.65 34.91
C HIS A 423 -11.54 21.09 33.65
N ILE A 424 -12.37 22.13 33.77
CA ILE A 424 -13.09 22.73 32.64
C ILE A 424 -12.76 24.22 32.58
N GLY A 425 -12.17 24.63 31.46
CA GLY A 425 -11.73 25.99 31.15
C GLY A 425 -11.95 26.34 29.68
N GLY A 426 -11.33 27.43 29.22
CA GLY A 426 -11.53 27.96 27.86
C GLY A 426 -10.56 27.44 26.81
N MET A 427 -9.39 26.94 27.24
CA MET A 427 -8.35 26.40 26.38
C MET A 427 -7.51 25.36 27.12
N LEU A 428 -6.78 24.52 26.38
CA LEU A 428 -5.71 23.70 26.94
C LEU A 428 -4.37 24.38 26.72
N ASP A 429 -3.48 24.33 27.72
CA ASP A 429 -2.10 24.78 27.55
C ASP A 429 -1.23 23.73 26.81
N ALA A 430 0.07 24.00 26.68
CA ALA A 430 1.02 23.09 26.05
C ALA A 430 1.08 21.73 26.77
N ASN A 431 0.95 21.72 28.10
CA ASN A 431 0.96 20.51 28.93
C ASN A 431 -0.41 19.78 28.95
N GLY A 432 -1.42 20.33 28.28
CA GLY A 432 -2.76 19.77 28.22
C GLY A 432 -3.59 20.06 29.47
N ALA A 433 -3.22 21.05 30.29
CA ALA A 433 -4.03 21.49 31.42
C ALA A 433 -5.09 22.52 30.97
N ALA A 434 -6.31 22.40 31.49
CA ALA A 434 -7.35 23.39 31.21
C ALA A 434 -7.04 24.74 31.90
N THR A 435 -7.16 25.83 31.14
CA THR A 435 -6.90 27.20 31.61
C THR A 435 -7.99 28.16 31.16
N GLY A 436 -8.07 29.34 31.79
CA GLY A 436 -9.06 30.36 31.46
C GLY A 436 -10.49 30.01 31.90
N LYS A 437 -11.48 30.56 31.19
CA LYS A 437 -12.91 30.29 31.42
C LYS A 437 -13.53 29.73 30.15
N ALA A 438 -14.28 28.65 30.27
CA ALA A 438 -15.19 28.24 29.21
C ALA A 438 -16.22 29.37 28.97
N GLY A 439 -16.73 29.50 27.74
CA GLY A 439 -17.76 30.49 27.44
C GLY A 439 -19.09 30.09 28.08
N VAL A 440 -19.73 29.06 27.52
CA VAL A 440 -21.02 28.54 27.97
C VAL A 440 -20.93 27.05 28.22
N LEU A 441 -21.36 26.61 29.41
CA LEU A 441 -21.55 25.21 29.76
C LEU A 441 -23.05 24.91 29.84
N ASN A 442 -23.52 23.98 29.02
CA ASN A 442 -24.88 23.48 29.01
C ASN A 442 -24.87 22.01 29.46
N ASN A 443 -25.40 21.73 30.65
CA ASN A 443 -25.63 20.37 31.10
C ASN A 443 -27.13 20.12 31.23
N HIS A 444 -27.72 19.47 30.23
CA HIS A 444 -29.16 19.26 30.12
C HIS A 444 -29.49 17.78 30.30
N SER A 445 -30.01 17.42 31.47
CA SER A 445 -30.42 16.05 31.82
C SER A 445 -29.30 15.02 31.62
N ALA A 446 -28.06 15.44 31.85
CA ALA A 446 -26.84 14.68 31.60
C ALA A 446 -25.91 14.78 32.83
N THR A 447 -24.85 13.98 32.83
CA THR A 447 -23.94 13.87 33.99
C THR A 447 -22.56 14.40 33.65
N ILE A 448 -22.07 15.32 34.48
CA ILE A 448 -20.66 15.72 34.54
C ILE A 448 -20.22 15.40 35.97
N GLU A 449 -19.29 14.47 36.13
CA GLU A 449 -18.91 13.93 37.44
C GLU A 449 -17.40 13.72 37.53
N ALA A 450 -16.81 14.12 38.65
CA ALA A 450 -15.45 13.78 39.03
C ALA A 450 -15.49 13.12 40.41
N ALA A 451 -14.84 11.97 40.55
CA ALA A 451 -14.66 11.32 41.85
C ALA A 451 -13.56 12.03 42.68
N GLY A 452 -12.61 12.70 42.01
CA GLY A 452 -11.64 13.62 42.60
C GLY A 452 -12.13 15.07 42.61
N TYR A 453 -11.20 16.01 42.38
CA TYR A 453 -11.51 17.43 42.37
C TYR A 453 -12.13 17.87 41.05
N LEU A 454 -13.28 18.55 41.09
CA LEU A 454 -13.88 19.22 39.95
C LEU A 454 -13.58 20.72 39.99
N ALA A 455 -12.71 21.18 39.10
CA ALA A 455 -12.47 22.59 38.82
C ALA A 455 -13.33 23.04 37.63
N LEU A 456 -14.34 23.87 37.88
CA LEU A 456 -15.24 24.38 36.84
C LEU A 456 -15.12 25.89 36.70
N SER A 457 -14.63 26.35 35.55
CA SER A 457 -14.50 27.76 35.21
C SER A 457 -15.26 28.06 33.92
N ALA A 458 -16.43 28.71 34.03
CA ALA A 458 -17.26 29.07 32.88
C ALA A 458 -17.87 30.47 33.05
N GLY A 459 -18.08 31.17 31.94
CA GLY A 459 -18.76 32.47 31.89
C GLY A 459 -20.25 32.33 32.18
N GLN A 460 -20.88 31.30 31.62
CA GLN A 460 -22.28 30.94 31.87
C GLN A 460 -22.41 29.43 32.08
N ILE A 461 -23.22 29.03 33.05
CA ILE A 461 -23.56 27.63 33.33
C ILE A 461 -25.08 27.48 33.30
N ASN A 462 -25.58 26.66 32.38
CA ASN A 462 -26.98 26.31 32.24
C ASN A 462 -27.19 24.85 32.64
N ILE A 463 -27.80 24.64 33.80
CA ILE A 463 -28.18 23.30 34.29
C ILE A 463 -29.69 23.15 34.15
N HIS A 464 -30.11 22.19 33.34
CA HIS A 464 -31.52 21.88 33.15
C HIS A 464 -31.77 20.40 33.43
N ARG A 465 -32.79 20.10 34.23
CA ARG A 465 -33.30 18.73 34.38
C ARG A 465 -34.57 18.63 33.55
N LYS A 466 -34.68 17.63 32.68
CA LYS A 466 -35.96 17.24 32.11
C LYS A 466 -36.83 16.82 33.30
N ALA A 467 -37.89 17.57 33.57
CA ALA A 467 -38.89 17.12 34.53
C ALA A 467 -39.38 15.74 34.06
N PRO A 468 -39.72 14.81 34.97
CA PRO A 468 -40.40 13.60 34.55
C PRO A 468 -41.66 14.02 33.80
N GLU A 469 -41.79 13.60 32.54
CA GLU A 469 -43.06 13.70 31.82
C GLU A 469 -44.05 12.78 32.53
N ILE A 470 -44.80 13.34 33.48
CA ILE A 470 -45.98 12.67 34.04
C ILE A 470 -47.06 12.76 32.97
N ASN A 471 -47.09 11.78 32.09
CA ASN A 471 -48.20 11.59 31.14
C ASN A 471 -49.33 10.83 31.86
N SER A 472 -49.89 11.42 32.92
CA SER A 472 -51.00 10.81 33.66
C SER A 472 -52.34 11.34 33.16
N ARG A 473 -53.05 10.54 32.35
CA ARG A 473 -54.50 10.41 32.56
C ARG A 473 -54.69 9.65 33.86
N SER A 474 -54.68 10.34 34.99
CA SER A 474 -55.02 9.75 36.29
C SER A 474 -55.74 10.77 37.15
N THR A 475 -56.99 10.45 37.44
CA THR A 475 -57.93 11.17 38.29
C THR A 475 -57.42 11.15 39.74
N ILE A 476 -57.21 12.33 40.33
CA ILE A 476 -56.95 12.46 41.77
C ILE A 476 -58.29 12.60 42.49
N THR A 477 -58.61 11.67 43.37
CA THR A 477 -59.66 11.84 44.39
C THR A 477 -59.03 12.47 45.64
N PRO A 478 -59.64 13.52 46.24
CA PRO A 478 -59.05 14.18 47.40
C PRO A 478 -59.28 13.38 48.68
N VAL A 479 -58.21 13.18 49.45
CA VAL A 479 -58.26 12.70 50.85
C VAL A 479 -58.30 13.92 51.79
N PRO A 480 -59.25 14.01 52.73
CA PRO A 480 -59.35 15.14 53.64
C PRO A 480 -58.33 15.03 54.79
N TRP A 481 -57.70 16.15 55.12
CA TRP A 481 -56.79 16.30 56.25
C TRP A 481 -57.55 16.32 57.59
N ARG A 482 -57.10 15.50 58.57
CA ARG A 482 -57.37 15.71 60.00
C ARG A 482 -56.07 16.16 60.68
N LYS A 483 -56.11 17.31 61.35
CA LYS A 483 -55.09 17.73 62.34
C LYS A 483 -55.37 17.05 63.68
N PRO A 484 -54.33 16.68 64.44
CA PRO A 484 -54.40 16.61 65.90
C PRO A 484 -53.52 17.68 66.56
N GLY A 485 -54.06 18.28 67.63
CA GLY A 485 -53.34 19.07 68.65
C GLY A 485 -53.34 20.57 68.43
#